data_AF-A0A7W3X1P1-F1
#
_entry.id   AF-A0A7W3X1P1-F1
#
_cell.length_a   1.000
_cell.length_b   1.000
_cell.length_c   1.000
_cell.angle_alpha   90.00
_cell.angle_beta   90.00
_cell.angle_gamma   90.00
#
_symmetry.space_group_name_H-M   'P 1'
#
loop_
_entity.id
_entity.type
_entity.pdbx_description
1 polymer ?
#
loop_
_entity_poly.entity_id
_entity_poly.type
_entity_poly.pdbx_seq_one_letter_code
_entity_poly.pdbx_strand_id
1 'polypeptide(L)'
;AKSWLTEAPLRMLMNNLHPDVAERPQELVVYGGIGRAARDWESFDAIVETLKRLDDDQTLLVQSGKPVGVFRTHADAPRVLIANSNLVPRWANWDHFNELDKKGLAMYGQMTAGSWIYIGAQGIVQGTYETFVEMGRQHFGGDLTGKWLFTGGLGGMG
;
A
#
# COMPACT_ATOMS: atom_id res chain seq x y z
N ALA A 1 -11.43 -13.13 11.70
CA ALA A 1 -12.60 -12.32 11.28
C ALA A 1 -13.85 -13.19 11.21
N LYS A 2 -15.02 -12.65 10.82
CA LYS A 2 -16.28 -13.42 10.72
C LYS A 2 -16.37 -14.30 9.46
N SER A 3 -15.64 -13.96 8.40
CA SER A 3 -15.62 -14.68 7.12
C SER A 3 -14.27 -14.57 6.42
N TRP A 4 -14.05 -15.38 5.37
CA TRP A 4 -12.82 -15.29 4.57
C TRP A 4 -12.66 -13.95 3.85
N LEU A 5 -13.77 -13.29 3.49
CA LEU A 5 -13.75 -11.98 2.84
C LEU A 5 -13.31 -10.84 3.78
N THR A 6 -13.41 -11.04 5.09
CA THR A 6 -12.93 -10.10 6.12
C THR A 6 -11.60 -10.52 6.72
N GLU A 7 -11.29 -11.82 6.70
CA GLU A 7 -9.99 -12.39 7.09
C GLU A 7 -8.88 -12.06 6.08
N ALA A 8 -9.19 -12.07 4.78
CA ALA A 8 -8.23 -11.75 3.73
C ALA A 8 -7.62 -10.34 3.88
N PRO A 9 -8.41 -9.23 3.93
CA PRO A 9 -7.84 -7.90 4.15
C PRO A 9 -7.11 -7.77 5.50
N LEU A 10 -7.55 -8.50 6.55
CA LEU A 10 -6.85 -8.53 7.83
C LEU A 10 -5.44 -9.11 7.70
N ARG A 11 -5.32 -10.28 7.06
CA ARG A 11 -4.02 -10.92 6.83
C ARG A 11 -3.14 -10.11 5.90
N MET A 12 -3.71 -9.52 4.85
CA MET A 12 -2.94 -8.71 3.92
C MET A 12 -2.44 -7.40 4.55
N LEU A 13 -3.23 -6.77 5.43
CA LEU A 13 -2.79 -5.64 6.23
C LEU A 13 -1.58 -6.03 7.11
N MET A 14 -1.65 -7.19 7.76
CA MET A 14 -0.55 -7.70 8.59
C MET A 14 0.68 -8.11 7.76
N ASN A 15 0.46 -8.72 6.58
CA ASN A 15 1.54 -9.07 5.65
C ASN A 15 2.31 -7.84 5.18
N ASN A 16 1.61 -6.74 4.88
CA ASN A 16 2.23 -5.46 4.53
C ASN A 16 3.17 -4.92 5.62
N LEU A 17 3.09 -5.41 6.85
CA LEU A 17 3.96 -5.02 7.97
C LEU A 17 4.82 -6.17 8.50
N HIS A 18 4.88 -7.29 7.77
CA HIS A 18 5.77 -8.38 8.15
C HIS A 18 7.24 -7.93 8.05
N PRO A 19 8.12 -8.27 9.02
CA PRO A 19 9.52 -7.85 9.01
C PRO A 19 10.31 -8.24 7.75
N ASP A 20 9.97 -9.38 7.15
CA ASP A 20 10.60 -9.85 5.90
C ASP A 20 9.98 -9.24 4.63
N VAL A 21 8.95 -8.40 4.77
CA VAL A 21 8.22 -7.80 3.65
C VAL A 21 8.43 -6.29 3.61
N ALA A 22 8.18 -5.60 4.73
CA ALA A 22 8.21 -4.15 4.82
C ALA A 22 9.60 -3.58 5.09
N GLU A 23 9.87 -2.37 4.59
CA GLU A 23 11.15 -1.67 4.80
C GLU A 23 11.36 -1.19 6.25
N ARG A 24 10.32 -0.62 6.88
CA ARG A 24 10.36 -0.14 8.29
C ARG A 24 9.01 -0.36 8.99
N PRO A 25 8.61 -1.61 9.26
CA PRO A 25 7.26 -1.92 9.77
C PRO A 25 6.93 -1.31 11.13
N GLN A 26 7.93 -1.09 12.00
CA GLN A 26 7.75 -0.43 13.29
C GLN A 26 7.24 1.02 13.20
N GLU A 27 7.46 1.67 12.05
CA GLU A 27 6.93 3.01 11.71
C GLU A 27 5.71 2.93 10.77
N LEU A 28 5.14 1.73 10.61
CA LEU A 28 4.09 1.36 9.66
C LEU A 28 4.48 1.53 8.18
N VAL A 29 5.75 1.79 7.89
CA VAL A 29 6.26 2.06 6.54
C VAL A 29 6.54 0.75 5.81
N VAL A 30 5.88 0.58 4.66
CA VAL A 30 5.97 -0.59 3.80
C VAL A 30 7.07 -0.41 2.77
N TYR A 31 7.00 0.63 1.93
CA TYR A 31 8.02 0.94 0.90
C TYR A 31 7.88 2.38 0.38
N GLY A 32 8.79 2.81 -0.49
CA GLY A 32 8.67 4.05 -1.26
C GLY A 32 8.72 5.32 -0.39
N GLY A 33 9.73 5.42 0.47
CA GLY A 33 9.91 6.56 1.38
C GLY A 33 9.09 6.42 2.66
N ILE A 34 7.87 6.97 2.65
CA ILE A 34 6.94 6.98 3.80
C ILE A 34 5.59 6.32 3.47
N GLY A 35 5.54 5.42 2.48
CA GLY A 35 4.34 4.68 2.14
C GLY A 35 3.92 3.75 3.28
N ARG A 36 2.78 4.01 3.93
CA ARG A 36 2.35 3.31 5.15
C ARG A 36 1.10 2.45 4.94
N ALA A 37 0.96 1.42 5.79
CA ALA A 37 -0.20 0.52 5.79
C ALA A 37 -1.42 1.08 6.57
N ALA A 38 -1.16 1.86 7.62
CA ALA A 38 -2.14 2.58 8.43
C ALA A 38 -1.56 3.93 8.87
N ARG A 39 -2.43 4.87 9.28
CA ARG A 39 -2.01 6.25 9.60
C ARG A 39 -1.06 6.31 10.78
N ASP A 40 -1.45 5.62 11.84
CA ASP A 40 -0.78 5.52 13.13
C ASP A 40 -1.19 4.17 13.76
N TRP A 41 -0.54 3.81 14.86
CA TRP A 41 -0.79 2.51 15.52
C TRP A 41 -2.21 2.40 16.08
N GLU A 42 -2.78 3.50 16.57
CA GLU A 42 -4.19 3.53 17.01
C GLU A 42 -5.14 3.19 15.84
N SER A 43 -4.90 3.76 14.67
CA SER A 43 -5.65 3.47 13.46
C SER A 43 -5.46 2.02 13.00
N PHE A 44 -4.25 1.47 13.10
CA PHE A 44 -3.97 0.07 12.79
C PHE A 44 -4.79 -0.87 13.69
N ASP A 45 -4.73 -0.66 15.01
CA ASP A 45 -5.46 -1.47 15.98
C ASP A 45 -6.97 -1.38 15.75
N ALA A 46 -7.48 -0.17 15.50
CA ALA A 46 -8.89 0.05 15.19
C ALA A 46 -9.33 -0.61 13.88
N ILE A 47 -8.47 -0.67 12.85
CA ILE A 47 -8.75 -1.41 11.60
C ILE A 47 -8.82 -2.91 11.90
N VAL A 48 -7.85 -3.45 12.63
CA VAL A 48 -7.80 -4.87 13.01
C VAL A 48 -9.05 -5.26 13.79
N GLU A 49 -9.43 -4.48 14.80
CA GLU A 49 -10.65 -4.72 15.58
C GLU A 49 -11.91 -4.64 14.71
N THR A 50 -11.99 -3.64 13.83
CA THR A 50 -13.15 -3.48 12.95
C THR A 50 -13.28 -4.64 11.97
N LEU A 51 -12.19 -5.08 11.32
CA LEU A 51 -12.20 -6.23 10.42
C LEU A 51 -12.58 -7.53 11.13
N LYS A 52 -12.19 -7.70 12.40
CA LYS A 52 -12.55 -8.89 13.19
C LYS A 52 -14.06 -8.99 13.45
N ARG A 53 -14.77 -7.86 13.55
CA ARG A 53 -16.22 -7.81 13.85
C ARG A 53 -17.14 -7.51 12.66
N LEU A 54 -16.58 -7.12 11.50
CA LEU A 54 -17.34 -6.70 10.32
C LEU A 54 -18.23 -7.83 9.79
N ASP A 55 -19.52 -7.55 9.57
CA ASP A 55 -20.47 -8.50 9.00
C ASP A 55 -20.36 -8.59 7.47
N ASP A 56 -20.87 -9.67 6.88
CA ASP A 56 -20.78 -9.95 5.44
C ASP A 56 -21.58 -8.97 4.58
N ASP A 57 -22.54 -8.24 5.15
CA ASP A 57 -23.30 -7.17 4.48
C ASP A 57 -22.86 -5.76 4.90
N GLN A 58 -21.67 -5.61 5.47
CA GLN A 58 -21.08 -4.33 5.87
C GLN A 58 -19.83 -3.99 5.06
N THR A 59 -19.54 -2.70 4.97
CA THR A 59 -18.34 -2.14 4.34
C THR A 59 -17.65 -1.16 5.29
N LEU A 60 -16.36 -1.39 5.56
CA LEU A 60 -15.47 -0.46 6.26
C LEU A 60 -14.96 0.62 5.31
N LEU A 61 -15.00 1.88 5.74
CA LEU A 61 -14.38 3.00 5.03
C LEU A 61 -13.05 3.38 5.71
N VAL A 62 -11.97 3.37 4.93
CA VAL A 62 -10.64 3.79 5.38
C VAL A 62 -10.25 5.08 4.65
N GLN A 63 -10.05 6.15 5.40
CA GLN A 63 -9.63 7.46 4.89
C GLN A 63 -8.18 7.71 5.32
N SER A 64 -7.26 7.81 4.37
CA SER A 64 -5.81 7.99 4.62
C SER A 64 -5.33 7.15 5.80
N GLY A 65 -5.53 5.83 5.71
CA GLY A 65 -5.09 4.84 6.71
C GLY A 65 -5.82 4.85 8.05
N LYS A 66 -6.95 5.57 8.19
CA LYS A 66 -7.78 5.61 9.41
C LYS A 66 -9.16 5.01 9.15
N PRO A 67 -9.68 4.13 10.02
CA PRO A 67 -11.03 3.59 9.89
C PRO A 67 -12.06 4.64 10.35
N VAL A 68 -12.84 5.18 9.41
CA VAL A 68 -13.71 6.34 9.68
C VAL A 68 -15.21 6.01 9.75
N GLY A 69 -15.61 4.82 9.30
CA GLY A 69 -17.01 4.42 9.37
C GLY A 69 -17.24 3.00 8.86
N VAL A 70 -18.35 2.41 9.31
CA VAL A 70 -18.87 1.14 8.80
C VAL A 70 -20.32 1.37 8.41
N PHE A 71 -20.68 0.99 7.19
CA PHE A 71 -22.03 1.14 6.67
C PHE A 71 -22.55 -0.20 6.16
N ARG A 72 -23.86 -0.40 6.28
CA ARG A 72 -24.53 -1.55 5.68
C ARG A 72 -24.58 -1.36 4.16
N THR A 73 -24.18 -2.40 3.44
CA THR A 73 -24.24 -2.51 1.99
C THR A 73 -24.96 -3.83 1.63
N HIS A 74 -24.26 -4.80 1.04
CA HIS A 74 -24.78 -6.13 0.70
C HIS A 74 -23.60 -7.13 0.53
N ALA A 75 -23.89 -8.43 0.50
CA ALA A 75 -22.86 -9.48 0.44
C ALA A 75 -21.89 -9.35 -0.74
N ASP A 76 -22.38 -8.93 -1.91
CA ASP A 76 -21.55 -8.78 -3.12
C ASP A 76 -20.77 -7.45 -3.20
N ALA A 77 -20.94 -6.54 -2.24
CA ALA A 77 -20.17 -5.30 -2.17
C ALA A 77 -18.75 -5.55 -1.64
N PRO A 78 -17.79 -4.65 -1.86
CA PRO A 78 -16.49 -4.71 -1.19
C PRO A 78 -16.64 -4.62 0.33
N ARG A 79 -15.86 -5.42 1.07
CA ARG A 79 -15.79 -5.34 2.54
C ARG A 79 -15.03 -4.09 3.03
N VAL A 80 -14.13 -3.55 2.22
CA VAL A 80 -13.35 -2.37 2.55
C VAL A 80 -13.28 -1.45 1.33
N LEU A 81 -13.51 -0.15 1.54
CA LEU A 81 -13.25 0.91 0.57
C LEU A 81 -12.20 1.86 1.14
N ILE A 82 -11.19 2.17 0.33
CA ILE A 82 -9.99 2.89 0.78
C ILE A 82 -9.79 4.12 -0.10
N ALA A 83 -9.61 5.29 0.53
CA ALA A 83 -9.23 6.53 -0.14
C ALA A 83 -8.07 7.17 0.63
N ASN A 84 -6.85 7.05 0.09
CA ASN A 84 -5.63 7.54 0.73
C ASN A 84 -5.03 8.73 -0.01
N SER A 85 -4.50 9.70 0.73
CA SER A 85 -3.62 10.77 0.22
C SER A 85 -4.24 11.72 -0.82
N ASN A 86 -5.56 11.63 -1.05
CA ASN A 86 -6.26 12.52 -1.96
C ASN A 86 -6.29 13.96 -1.41
N LEU A 87 -5.85 14.91 -2.23
CA LEU A 87 -5.90 16.34 -1.95
C LEU A 87 -6.51 17.06 -3.15
N VAL A 88 -7.24 18.14 -2.91
CA VAL A 88 -7.74 18.99 -4.00
C VAL A 88 -6.54 19.54 -4.79
N PRO A 89 -6.56 19.59 -6.14
CA PRO A 89 -5.34 19.75 -6.95
C PRO A 89 -4.47 20.96 -6.59
N ARG A 90 -5.07 22.09 -6.22
CA ARG A 90 -4.33 23.30 -5.80
C ARG A 90 -3.44 23.06 -4.56
N TRP A 91 -3.82 22.10 -3.72
CA TRP A 91 -3.12 21.73 -2.48
C TRP A 91 -2.39 20.39 -2.58
N ALA A 92 -2.41 19.73 -3.75
CA ALA A 92 -1.78 18.44 -3.96
C ALA A 92 -0.25 18.57 -4.13
N ASN A 93 0.42 19.02 -3.07
CA ASN A 93 1.87 19.15 -2.98
C ASN A 93 2.39 18.66 -1.62
N TRP A 94 3.70 18.41 -1.56
CA TRP A 94 4.34 17.86 -0.37
C TRP A 94 4.31 18.80 0.84
N ASP A 95 4.40 20.11 0.65
CA ASP A 95 4.38 21.06 1.77
C ASP A 95 3.06 20.99 2.53
N HIS A 96 1.94 21.01 1.81
CA HIS A 96 0.61 20.89 2.41
C HIS A 96 0.34 19.47 2.94
N PHE A 97 0.78 18.44 2.23
CA PHE A 97 0.70 17.07 2.73
C PHE A 97 1.42 16.95 4.09
N ASN A 98 2.65 17.46 4.21
CA ASN A 98 3.46 17.41 5.42
C ASN A 98 2.85 18.25 6.56
N GLU A 99 2.20 19.37 6.22
CA GLU A 99 1.43 20.17 7.19
C GLU A 99 0.29 19.33 7.80
N LEU A 100 -0.46 18.58 6.97
CA LEU A 100 -1.54 17.72 7.42
C LEU A 100 -1.02 16.49 8.17
N ASP A 101 0.08 15.89 7.74
CA ASP A 101 0.71 14.72 8.40
C ASP A 101 1.13 15.07 9.83
N LYS A 102 1.78 16.23 10.04
CA LYS A 102 2.13 16.74 11.38
C LYS A 102 0.92 16.97 12.29
N LYS A 103 -0.27 17.19 11.72
CA LYS A 103 -1.54 17.32 12.45
C LYS A 103 -2.27 15.98 12.64
N GLY A 104 -1.70 14.86 12.18
CA GLY A 104 -2.34 13.54 12.22
C GLY A 104 -3.50 13.38 11.21
N LEU A 105 -3.52 14.19 10.15
CA LEU A 105 -4.61 14.25 9.17
C LEU A 105 -4.27 13.59 7.83
N ALA A 106 -3.01 13.17 7.64
CA ALA A 106 -2.55 12.55 6.40
C ALA A 106 -1.87 11.20 6.65
N MET A 107 -1.82 10.41 5.59
CA MET A 107 -0.98 9.22 5.46
C MET A 107 -0.64 9.11 3.97
N TYR A 108 0.61 8.77 3.65
CA TYR A 108 1.01 8.50 2.28
C TYR A 108 0.74 7.03 1.98
N GLY A 109 -0.21 6.75 1.08
CA GLY A 109 -0.64 5.38 0.77
C GLY A 109 0.27 4.65 -0.22
N GLN A 110 1.17 5.35 -0.91
CA GLN A 110 1.83 4.83 -2.11
C GLN A 110 0.77 4.18 -3.03
N MET A 111 1.08 3.04 -3.66
CA MET A 111 0.13 2.23 -4.42
C MET A 111 -0.36 1.07 -3.56
N THR A 112 0.52 0.13 -3.23
CA THR A 112 0.15 -1.14 -2.56
C THR A 112 0.36 -1.13 -1.04
N ALA A 113 1.00 -0.09 -0.50
CA ALA A 113 1.25 0.05 0.92
C ALA A 113 -0.06 0.29 1.69
N GLY A 114 -0.80 1.34 1.34
CA GLY A 114 -2.06 1.71 1.98
C GLY A 114 -3.28 0.94 1.50
N SER A 115 -3.12 0.06 0.49
CA SER A 115 -4.18 -0.80 -0.05
C SER A 115 -3.99 -2.29 0.27
N TRP A 116 -2.98 -2.62 1.06
CA TRP A 116 -2.76 -3.95 1.63
C TRP A 116 -2.63 -5.05 0.57
N ILE A 117 -1.70 -4.87 -0.37
CA ILE A 117 -1.40 -5.90 -1.39
C ILE A 117 0.08 -5.91 -1.77
N TYR A 118 0.95 -5.46 -0.86
CA TYR A 118 2.39 -5.48 -1.09
C TYR A 118 2.95 -6.88 -0.79
N ILE A 119 3.81 -7.36 -1.69
CA ILE A 119 4.38 -8.72 -1.64
C ILE A 119 5.92 -8.69 -1.68
N GLY A 120 6.51 -7.62 -1.16
CA GLY A 120 7.94 -7.37 -1.25
C GLY A 120 8.38 -7.04 -2.68
N ALA A 121 9.69 -7.17 -2.94
CA ALA A 121 10.31 -6.84 -4.22
C ALA A 121 9.73 -7.62 -5.41
N GLN A 122 9.13 -8.80 -5.17
CA GLN A 122 8.49 -9.58 -6.21
C GLN A 122 7.36 -8.81 -6.92
N GLY A 123 6.73 -7.84 -6.24
CA GLY A 123 5.66 -7.03 -6.83
C GLY A 123 6.09 -6.23 -8.06
N ILE A 124 7.39 -5.90 -8.20
CA ILE A 124 7.90 -5.10 -9.32
C ILE A 124 8.91 -5.86 -10.19
N VAL A 125 9.50 -6.95 -9.70
CA VAL A 125 10.60 -7.64 -10.39
C VAL A 125 10.28 -8.02 -11.83
N GLN A 126 9.05 -8.48 -12.10
CA GLN A 126 8.63 -8.81 -13.46
C GLN A 126 8.54 -7.56 -14.35
N GLY A 127 7.97 -6.46 -13.84
CA GLY A 127 7.89 -5.20 -14.58
C GLY A 127 9.27 -4.63 -14.90
N THR A 128 10.20 -4.68 -13.94
CA THR A 128 11.60 -4.28 -14.13
C THR A 128 12.31 -5.17 -15.16
N TYR A 129 12.13 -6.50 -15.07
CA TYR A 129 12.64 -7.45 -16.03
C TYR A 129 12.13 -7.16 -17.45
N GLU A 130 10.81 -7.03 -17.64
CA GLU A 130 10.22 -6.77 -18.96
C GLU A 130 10.67 -5.42 -19.53
N THR A 131 10.87 -4.41 -18.68
CA THR A 131 11.43 -3.11 -19.10
C THR A 131 12.82 -3.28 -19.70
N PHE A 132 13.72 -4.03 -19.04
CA PHE A 132 15.06 -4.26 -19.56
C PHE A 132 15.08 -5.19 -20.78
N VAL A 133 14.24 -6.22 -20.80
CA VAL A 133 14.12 -7.13 -21.95
C VAL A 133 13.64 -6.35 -23.18
N GLU A 134 12.61 -5.51 -23.04
CA GLU A 134 12.09 -4.72 -24.14
C GLU A 134 13.09 -3.66 -24.62
N MET A 135 13.77 -2.98 -23.70
CA MET A 135 14.91 -2.11 -24.03
C MET A 135 15.99 -2.88 -24.82
N GLY A 136 16.30 -4.12 -24.39
CA GLY A 136 17.20 -5.03 -25.10
C GLY A 136 16.76 -5.33 -26.53
N ARG A 137 15.46 -5.57 -26.76
CA ARG A 137 14.90 -5.79 -28.11
C ARG A 137 15.03 -4.54 -28.98
N GLN A 138 14.72 -3.36 -28.45
CA GLN A 138 14.73 -2.11 -29.22
C GLN A 138 16.15 -1.62 -29.56
N HIS A 139 17.13 -1.82 -28.68
CA HIS A 139 18.46 -1.20 -28.82
C HIS A 139 19.60 -2.18 -29.08
N PHE A 140 19.42 -3.47 -28.76
CA PHE A 140 20.50 -4.47 -28.79
C PHE A 140 20.07 -5.78 -29.48
N GLY A 141 19.02 -5.75 -30.30
CA GLY A 141 18.56 -6.94 -31.03
C GLY A 141 18.05 -8.07 -30.14
N GLY A 142 17.71 -7.77 -28.89
CA GLY A 142 17.22 -8.74 -27.90
C GLY A 142 18.31 -9.43 -27.07
N ASP A 143 19.60 -9.17 -27.29
CA ASP A 143 20.69 -9.78 -26.54
C ASP A 143 21.43 -8.75 -25.67
N LEU A 144 21.35 -8.95 -24.35
CA LEU A 144 22.04 -8.13 -23.34
C LEU A 144 23.34 -8.78 -22.85
N THR A 145 23.79 -9.88 -23.46
CA THR A 145 25.06 -10.53 -23.09
C THR A 145 26.23 -9.55 -23.23
N GLY A 146 27.07 -9.46 -22.19
CA GLY A 146 28.20 -8.54 -22.16
C GLY A 146 27.83 -7.06 -22.01
N LYS A 147 26.55 -6.73 -21.79
CA LYS A 147 26.10 -5.39 -21.42
C LYS A 147 26.02 -5.27 -19.90
N TRP A 148 26.10 -4.04 -19.40
CA TRP A 148 25.94 -3.72 -17.99
C TRP A 148 24.95 -2.56 -17.86
N LEU A 149 24.21 -2.55 -16.76
CA LEU A 149 23.27 -1.50 -16.39
C LEU A 149 23.85 -0.76 -15.19
N PHE A 150 23.73 0.56 -15.20
CA PHE A 150 24.11 1.40 -14.07
C PHE A 150 22.86 2.04 -13.48
N THR A 151 22.66 1.87 -12.18
CA THR A 151 21.49 2.36 -11.45
C THR A 151 21.85 2.67 -9.99
N GLY A 152 20.92 3.27 -9.25
CA GLY A 152 21.05 3.55 -7.82
C GLY A 152 19.72 3.46 -7.09
N GLY A 153 19.78 3.08 -5.82
CA GLY A 153 18.62 2.82 -4.95
C GLY A 153 18.32 1.34 -4.85
N LEU A 154 18.49 0.78 -3.65
CA LEU A 154 18.26 -0.65 -3.34
C LEU A 154 17.27 -0.78 -2.17
N GLY A 155 16.18 -0.01 -2.24
CA GLY A 155 15.04 -0.22 -1.34
C GLY A 155 14.14 -1.33 -1.86
N GLY A 156 13.01 -1.58 -1.22
CA GLY A 156 12.12 -2.71 -1.54
C GLY A 156 11.60 -2.81 -2.98
N MET A 157 11.72 -1.75 -3.78
CA MET A 157 11.33 -1.72 -5.20
C MET A 157 12.48 -1.39 -6.17
N GLY A 158 13.66 -1.02 -5.65
CA GLY A 158 14.77 -0.45 -6.41
C GLY A 158 15.71 -1.49 -7.00
#